data_AF-A0A9R1C6N6-F1
#
_entry.id   AF-A0A9R1C6N6-F1
#
_cell.length_a   1.000
_cell.length_b   1.000
_cell.length_c   1.000
_cell.angle_alpha   90.00
_cell.angle_beta   90.00
_cell.angle_gamma   90.00
#
_symmetry.space_group_name_H-M   'P 1'
#
loop_
_entity.id
_entity.type
_entity.pdbx_description
1 polymer ?
#
loop_
_entity_poly.entity_id
_entity_poly.type
_entity_poly.pdbx_seq_one_letter_code
_entity_poly.pdbx_strand_id
1 'polypeptide(L)'
;MPRLEELVLNNCRLRHVPPGLASNASSLKILFLEHVKQLSYIESFPSVVELTVNGCPDLERITNIPNLQKLNIQNCQKLKVLERIASLERLLLEDYTMEKLPEYMRDIKPRYLQLFCRLWLLYVVAAGQSGTEWDKFSRVEHVKAYAPDGDNQRKWYVLYTRGDNCKLDSNISSSTIFEAW
;
A
#
# COMPACT_ATOMS: atom_id res chain seq x y z
N MET A 1 21.33 10.95 15.91
CA MET A 1 21.27 9.59 16.49
C MET A 1 21.92 8.63 15.50
N PRO A 2 23.25 8.49 15.51
CA PRO A 2 23.99 7.88 14.40
C PRO A 2 23.87 6.36 14.28
N ARG A 3 23.18 5.70 15.22
CA ARG A 3 23.01 4.23 15.24
C ARG A 3 21.55 3.78 15.28
N LEU A 4 20.60 4.72 15.23
CA LEU A 4 19.19 4.34 15.23
C LEU A 4 18.85 3.79 13.84
N GLU A 5 18.62 2.49 13.75
CA GLU A 5 18.30 1.79 12.50
C GLU A 5 16.80 1.54 12.34
N GLU A 6 16.09 1.44 13.45
CA GLU A 6 14.65 1.20 13.49
C GLU A 6 13.98 2.18 14.44
N LEU A 7 12.83 2.70 14.03
CA LEU A 7 11.97 3.53 14.87
C LEU A 7 10.52 3.06 14.75
N VAL A 8 9.90 2.88 15.90
CA VAL A 8 8.48 2.58 16.03
C VAL A 8 7.79 3.74 16.74
N LEU A 9 6.77 4.31 16.11
CA LEU A 9 5.84 5.26 16.74
C LEU A 9 4.46 4.59 16.79
N ASN A 10 4.09 4.14 17.98
CA ASN A 10 2.83 3.44 18.21
C ASN A 10 1.91 4.29 19.09
N ASN A 11 0.63 4.39 18.73
CA ASN A 11 -0.43 5.09 19.47
C ASN A 11 -0.10 6.56 19.83
N CYS A 12 0.61 7.25 18.94
CA CYS A 12 1.02 8.63 19.12
C CYS A 12 -0.03 9.64 18.62
N ARG A 13 0.02 10.88 19.12
CA ARG A 13 -0.73 12.03 18.58
C ARG A 13 0.27 13.07 18.10
N LEU A 14 0.60 13.05 16.81
CA LEU A 14 1.66 13.86 16.23
C LEU A 14 1.13 14.54 14.97
N ARG A 15 1.22 15.86 14.89
CA ARG A 15 0.83 16.60 13.68
C ARG A 15 1.86 16.44 12.56
N HIS A 16 3.13 16.42 12.95
CA HIS A 16 4.28 16.29 12.06
C HIS A 16 5.31 15.37 12.69
N VAL A 17 6.00 14.59 11.86
CA VAL A 17 7.21 13.92 12.33
C VAL A 17 8.28 15.00 12.54
N PRO A 18 9.03 15.01 13.65
CA PRO A 18 10.02 16.06 13.92
C PRO A 18 11.04 16.16 12.77
N PRO A 19 11.26 17.34 12.15
CA PRO A 19 12.20 17.47 11.04
C PRO A 19 13.62 17.01 11.39
N GLY A 20 14.02 17.24 12.65
CA GLY A 20 15.31 16.79 13.18
C GLY A 20 15.47 15.27 13.24
N LEU A 21 14.37 14.50 13.24
CA LEU A 21 14.43 13.05 13.17
C LEU A 21 14.79 12.59 11.76
N ALA A 22 14.13 13.19 10.75
CA ALA A 22 14.41 12.95 9.34
C ALA A 22 15.85 13.33 8.95
N SER A 23 16.36 14.46 9.47
CA SER A 23 17.73 14.92 9.15
C SER A 23 18.84 14.24 9.96
N ASN A 24 18.60 13.89 11.23
CA ASN A 24 19.66 13.43 12.14
C ASN A 24 19.70 11.91 12.36
N ALA A 25 18.73 11.17 11.82
CA ALA A 25 18.69 9.72 11.84
C ALA A 25 19.20 9.15 10.50
N SER A 26 20.44 9.49 10.15
CA SER A 26 21.11 9.07 8.90
C SER A 26 21.22 7.54 8.74
N SER A 27 21.13 6.80 9.84
CA SER A 27 21.20 5.34 9.87
C SER A 27 19.84 4.66 9.91
N LEU A 28 18.73 5.43 10.00
CA LEU A 28 17.38 4.89 10.11
C LEU A 28 16.97 4.19 8.81
N LYS A 29 16.78 2.87 8.86
CA LYS A 29 16.39 2.04 7.72
C LYS A 29 14.92 1.67 7.75
N ILE A 30 14.35 1.52 8.94
CA ILE A 30 13.00 1.01 9.12
C ILE A 30 12.19 1.97 9.98
N LEU A 31 11.00 2.34 9.49
CA LEU A 31 10.06 3.21 10.19
C LEU A 31 8.68 2.54 10.26
N PHE A 32 8.19 2.33 11.48
CA PHE A 32 6.85 1.85 11.76
C PHE A 32 6.02 2.96 12.40
N LEU A 33 4.88 3.28 11.79
CA LEU A 33 3.91 4.23 12.31
C LEU A 33 2.58 3.51 12.49
N GLU A 34 2.21 3.27 13.74
CA GLU A 34 1.02 2.51 14.12
C GLU A 34 0.08 3.41 14.93
N HIS A 35 -1.15 3.55 14.47
CA HIS A 35 -2.19 4.31 15.18
C HIS A 35 -1.78 5.75 15.50
N VAL A 36 -0.99 6.38 14.63
CA VAL A 36 -0.56 7.78 14.78
C VAL A 36 -1.68 8.70 14.30
N LYS A 37 -2.28 9.44 15.23
CA LYS A 37 -3.38 10.38 14.97
C LYS A 37 -2.85 11.77 14.65
N GLN A 38 -3.59 12.55 13.85
CA GLN A 38 -3.27 13.91 13.42
C GLN A 38 -2.07 14.06 12.47
N LEU A 39 -1.38 12.96 12.13
CA LEU A 39 -0.23 13.01 11.23
C LEU A 39 -0.73 13.16 9.79
N SER A 40 -0.57 14.34 9.19
CA SER A 40 -1.08 14.62 7.85
C SER A 40 -0.12 14.21 6.72
N TYR A 41 1.19 14.23 6.97
CA TYR A 41 2.17 13.88 5.95
C TYR A 41 3.44 13.28 6.56
N ILE A 42 4.15 12.49 5.75
CA ILE A 42 5.50 11.97 6.02
C ILE A 42 6.41 12.46 4.90
N GLU A 43 7.51 13.11 5.26
CA GLU A 43 8.46 13.62 4.28
C GLU A 43 9.91 13.56 4.75
N SER A 44 10.82 13.52 3.78
CA SER A 44 12.26 13.75 3.98
C SER A 44 12.99 12.69 4.81
N PHE A 45 12.73 11.42 4.55
CA PHE A 45 13.44 10.28 5.15
C PHE A 45 14.42 9.62 4.16
N PRO A 46 15.57 10.24 3.86
CA PRO A 46 16.47 9.74 2.81
C PRO A 46 17.13 8.40 3.16
N SER A 47 17.25 8.05 4.43
CA SER A 47 17.90 6.81 4.88
C SER A 47 16.96 5.59 4.89
N VAL A 48 15.65 5.83 4.94
CA VAL A 48 14.62 4.80 5.14
C VAL A 48 14.44 3.96 3.88
N VAL A 49 14.43 2.65 4.08
CA VAL A 49 14.28 1.61 3.04
C VAL A 49 12.96 0.85 3.21
N GLU A 50 12.45 0.75 4.44
CA GLU A 50 11.16 0.15 4.76
C GLU A 50 10.28 1.09 5.59
N LEU A 51 9.06 1.32 5.12
CA LEU A 51 8.04 2.11 5.81
C LEU A 51 6.76 1.28 5.95
N THR A 52 6.26 1.17 7.17
CA THR A 52 4.93 0.65 7.45
C THR A 52 4.09 1.73 8.12
N VAL A 53 2.93 2.03 7.54
CA VAL A 53 1.91 2.90 8.13
C VAL A 53 0.64 2.09 8.34
N ASN A 54 0.22 1.95 9.59
CA ASN A 54 -0.96 1.18 9.96
C ASN A 54 -1.89 2.05 10.82
N GLY A 55 -3.13 2.22 10.37
CA GLY A 55 -4.16 2.91 11.14
C GLY A 55 -3.82 4.39 11.42
N CYS A 56 -3.24 5.08 10.43
CA CYS A 56 -2.98 6.53 10.49
C CYS A 56 -4.09 7.28 9.73
N PRO A 57 -5.24 7.61 10.38
CA PRO A 57 -6.46 8.03 9.69
C PRO A 57 -6.37 9.43 9.07
N ASP A 58 -5.42 10.24 9.50
CA ASP A 58 -5.22 11.61 9.02
C ASP A 58 -4.11 11.73 7.98
N LEU A 59 -3.41 10.64 7.67
CA LEU A 59 -2.28 10.64 6.74
C LEU A 59 -2.77 10.83 5.31
N GLU A 60 -2.38 11.95 4.69
CA GLU A 60 -2.80 12.33 3.34
C GLU A 60 -1.68 12.18 2.30
N ARG A 61 -0.41 12.27 2.74
CA ARG A 61 0.75 12.32 1.84
C ARG A 61 1.97 11.59 2.40
N ILE A 62 2.64 10.83 1.54
CA ILE A 62 4.01 10.34 1.76
C ILE A 62 4.85 10.80 0.57
N THR A 63 5.94 11.53 0.84
CA THR A 63 6.78 12.07 -0.24
C THR A 63 8.25 12.16 0.16
N ASN A 64 9.15 12.26 -0.82
CA ASN A 64 10.57 12.53 -0.60
C ASN A 64 11.28 11.46 0.26
N ILE A 65 11.07 10.18 -0.09
CA ILE A 65 11.73 9.03 0.54
C ILE A 65 12.42 8.23 -0.58
N PRO A 66 13.52 8.76 -1.14
CA PRO A 66 14.07 8.28 -2.41
C PRO A 66 14.55 6.83 -2.38
N ASN A 67 15.02 6.34 -1.23
CA ASN A 67 15.56 4.99 -1.05
C ASN A 67 14.53 3.96 -0.56
N LEU A 68 13.25 4.33 -0.49
CA LEU A 68 12.18 3.45 -0.03
C LEU A 68 12.00 2.28 -1.02
N GLN A 69 12.26 1.06 -0.56
CA GLN A 69 12.09 -0.17 -1.36
C GLN A 69 10.80 -0.91 -1.01
N LYS A 70 10.37 -0.83 0.26
CA LYS A 70 9.17 -1.53 0.75
C LYS A 70 8.25 -0.56 1.49
N LEU A 71 6.99 -0.52 1.05
CA LEU A 71 5.94 0.30 1.64
C LEU A 71 4.74 -0.58 1.96
N ASN A 72 4.35 -0.62 3.24
CA ASN A 72 3.12 -1.25 3.70
C ASN A 72 2.16 -0.16 4.18
N ILE A 73 0.97 -0.10 3.59
CA ILE A 73 -0.09 0.84 3.99
C ILE A 73 -1.31 0.03 4.41
N GLN A 74 -1.71 0.19 5.65
CA GLN A 74 -2.86 -0.51 6.23
C GLN A 74 -3.81 0.52 6.84
N ASN A 75 -5.09 0.47 6.48
CA ASN A 75 -6.16 1.27 7.08
C ASN A 75 -5.86 2.80 7.12
N CYS A 76 -5.32 3.36 6.04
CA CYS A 76 -4.98 4.79 5.90
C CYS A 76 -5.83 5.46 4.81
N GLN A 77 -7.15 5.58 5.04
CA GLN A 77 -8.16 5.95 4.05
C GLN A 77 -7.98 7.35 3.42
N LYS A 78 -7.33 8.28 4.12
CA LYS A 78 -7.10 9.65 3.62
C LYS A 78 -5.87 9.78 2.74
N LEU A 79 -5.05 8.73 2.61
CA LEU A 79 -3.81 8.79 1.85
C LEU A 79 -4.12 8.94 0.36
N LYS A 80 -3.70 10.07 -0.22
CA LYS A 80 -4.00 10.43 -1.61
C LYS A 80 -2.74 10.64 -2.45
N VAL A 81 -1.60 10.90 -1.81
CA VAL A 81 -0.38 11.30 -2.51
C VAL A 81 0.77 10.40 -2.10
N LEU A 82 1.36 9.71 -3.09
CA LEU A 82 2.63 9.00 -3.01
C LEU A 82 3.55 9.51 -4.11
N GLU A 83 4.58 10.27 -3.76
CA GLU A 83 5.46 10.93 -4.75
C GLU A 83 6.93 10.83 -4.35
N ARG A 84 7.84 10.97 -5.31
CA ARG A 84 9.30 11.00 -5.07
C ARG A 84 9.81 9.80 -4.26
N ILE A 85 9.32 8.61 -4.60
CA ILE A 85 9.69 7.30 -4.04
C ILE A 85 10.22 6.37 -5.15
N ALA A 86 11.27 6.83 -5.84
CA ALA A 86 11.73 6.23 -7.10
C ALA A 86 12.24 4.79 -6.98
N SER A 87 12.71 4.38 -5.80
CA SER A 87 13.22 3.03 -5.53
C SER A 87 12.15 2.02 -5.08
N LEU A 88 10.86 2.39 -5.10
CA LEU A 88 9.81 1.51 -4.57
C LEU A 88 9.71 0.21 -5.38
N GLU A 89 10.02 -0.92 -4.74
CA GLU A 89 9.93 -2.24 -5.36
C GLU A 89 8.68 -3.00 -4.92
N ARG A 90 8.28 -2.86 -3.65
CA ARG A 90 7.21 -3.64 -3.04
C ARG A 90 6.20 -2.74 -2.36
N LEU A 91 4.95 -2.85 -2.78
CA LEU A 91 3.81 -2.17 -2.17
C LEU A 91 2.84 -3.20 -1.61
N LEU A 92 2.49 -3.04 -0.34
CA LEU A 92 1.34 -3.72 0.27
C LEU A 92 0.27 -2.68 0.61
N LEU A 93 -0.96 -2.92 0.16
CA LEU A 93 -2.15 -2.17 0.52
C LEU A 93 -3.14 -3.09 1.22
N GLU A 94 -3.62 -2.69 2.40
CA GLU A 94 -4.66 -3.41 3.13
C GLU A 94 -5.71 -2.44 3.65
N ASP A 95 -6.91 -2.55 3.10
CA ASP A 95 -8.08 -1.79 3.54
C ASP A 95 -9.35 -2.47 3.04
N TYR A 96 -10.09 -3.09 3.95
CA TYR A 96 -11.35 -3.78 3.64
C TYR A 96 -12.55 -2.81 3.46
N THR A 97 -12.32 -1.51 3.63
CA THR A 97 -13.32 -0.46 3.32
C THR A 97 -13.06 0.21 1.97
N MET A 98 -11.90 -0.06 1.34
CA MET A 98 -11.50 0.52 0.06
C MET A 98 -12.47 0.16 -1.07
N GLU A 99 -12.97 1.18 -1.77
CA GLU A 99 -13.93 1.00 -2.85
C GLU A 99 -13.31 0.86 -4.24
N LYS A 100 -12.16 1.53 -4.42
CA LYS A 100 -11.38 1.63 -5.66
C LYS A 100 -9.91 1.67 -5.29
N LEU A 101 -9.03 1.23 -6.19
CA LEU A 101 -7.60 1.39 -5.96
C LEU A 101 -7.24 2.88 -5.86
N PRO A 102 -6.28 3.27 -5.01
CA PRO A 102 -5.94 4.67 -4.84
C PRO A 102 -5.36 5.30 -6.11
N GLU A 103 -5.66 6.58 -6.34
CA GLU A 103 -5.29 7.27 -7.59
C GLU A 103 -3.77 7.37 -7.81
N TYR A 104 -2.99 7.47 -6.72
CA TYR A 104 -1.53 7.49 -6.78
C TYR A 104 -0.91 6.25 -7.45
N MET A 105 -1.67 5.15 -7.55
CA MET A 105 -1.20 3.93 -8.21
C MET A 105 -0.90 4.12 -9.70
N ARG A 106 -1.44 5.15 -10.34
CA ARG A 106 -1.12 5.48 -11.75
C ARG A 106 0.32 5.96 -11.93
N ASP A 107 0.83 6.64 -10.91
CA ASP A 107 2.11 7.34 -10.97
C ASP A 107 3.27 6.49 -10.44
N ILE A 108 2.98 5.61 -9.48
CA ILE A 108 3.96 4.65 -8.96
C ILE A 108 4.00 3.37 -9.80
N LYS A 109 5.15 2.71 -9.84
CA LYS A 109 5.35 1.47 -10.58
C LYS A 109 6.14 0.46 -9.76
N PRO A 110 5.59 -0.02 -8.63
CA PRO A 110 6.24 -1.07 -7.86
C PRO A 110 6.37 -2.33 -8.72
N ARG A 111 7.40 -3.13 -8.44
CA ARG A 111 7.59 -4.44 -9.07
C ARG A 111 6.56 -5.44 -8.55
N TYR A 112 6.26 -5.37 -7.26
CA TYR A 112 5.32 -6.26 -6.58
C TYR A 112 4.23 -5.45 -5.88
N LEU A 113 2.98 -5.79 -6.14
CA LEU A 113 1.81 -5.31 -5.40
C LEU A 113 1.15 -6.47 -4.66
N GLN A 114 0.92 -6.28 -3.37
CA GLN A 114 0.05 -7.12 -2.58
C GLN A 114 -1.15 -6.31 -2.10
N LEU A 115 -2.35 -6.79 -2.35
CA LEU A 115 -3.60 -6.10 -2.01
C LEU A 115 -4.48 -6.99 -1.14
N PHE A 116 -4.98 -6.43 -0.05
CA PHE A 116 -6.02 -7.01 0.77
C PHE A 116 -7.20 -6.05 0.80
N CYS A 117 -8.33 -6.46 0.25
CA CYS A 117 -9.47 -5.58 0.04
C CYS A 117 -10.78 -6.33 0.18
N ARG A 118 -11.90 -5.60 0.15
CA ARG A 118 -13.24 -6.20 0.10
C ARG A 118 -13.44 -7.00 -1.19
N LEU A 119 -14.27 -8.04 -1.11
CA LEU A 119 -14.57 -8.94 -2.22
C LEU A 119 -15.02 -8.20 -3.49
N TRP A 120 -15.82 -7.13 -3.34
CA TRP A 120 -16.25 -6.32 -4.47
C TRP A 120 -15.08 -5.68 -5.23
N LEU A 121 -14.13 -5.04 -4.54
CA LEU A 121 -12.98 -4.43 -5.21
C LEU A 121 -12.11 -5.51 -5.87
N LEU A 122 -11.97 -6.65 -5.21
CA LEU A 122 -11.25 -7.78 -5.78
C LEU A 122 -11.90 -8.29 -7.08
N TYR A 123 -13.23 -8.37 -7.14
CA TYR A 123 -13.96 -8.67 -8.38
C TYR A 123 -13.69 -7.65 -9.49
N VAL A 124 -13.65 -6.35 -9.17
CA VAL A 124 -13.31 -5.30 -10.15
C VAL A 124 -11.87 -5.45 -10.65
N VAL A 125 -10.92 -5.82 -9.79
CA VAL A 125 -9.53 -6.13 -10.18
C VAL A 125 -9.48 -7.38 -11.07
N ALA A 126 -10.31 -8.40 -10.79
CA ALA A 126 -10.39 -9.64 -11.57
C ALA A 126 -10.85 -9.40 -13.02
N ALA A 127 -11.57 -8.32 -13.30
CA ALA A 127 -11.96 -7.94 -14.67
C ALA A 127 -10.75 -7.61 -15.58
N GLY A 128 -9.55 -7.43 -15.01
CA GLY A 128 -8.32 -7.31 -15.77
C GLY A 128 -8.37 -6.18 -16.79
N GLN A 129 -7.95 -6.45 -18.03
CA GLN A 129 -7.91 -5.49 -19.14
C GLN A 129 -9.26 -4.82 -19.46
N SER A 130 -10.38 -5.45 -19.09
CA SER A 130 -11.73 -4.91 -19.28
C SER A 130 -12.23 -4.11 -18.07
N GLY A 131 -11.47 -4.12 -16.97
CA GLY A 131 -11.83 -3.52 -15.69
C GLY A 131 -11.48 -2.03 -15.58
N THR A 132 -12.24 -1.31 -14.76
CA THR A 132 -12.05 0.13 -14.52
C THR A 132 -10.79 0.47 -13.72
N GLU A 133 -10.18 -0.51 -13.06
CA GLU A 133 -8.98 -0.32 -12.23
C GLU A 133 -7.69 -0.78 -12.96
N TRP A 134 -7.80 -1.25 -14.21
CA TRP A 134 -6.68 -1.83 -14.98
C TRP A 134 -5.49 -0.87 -15.13
N ASP A 135 -5.76 0.40 -15.41
CA ASP A 135 -4.75 1.43 -15.60
C ASP A 135 -3.87 1.65 -14.37
N LYS A 136 -4.37 1.32 -13.17
CA LYS A 136 -3.67 1.49 -11.89
C LYS A 136 -2.67 0.37 -11.56
N PHE A 137 -2.85 -0.83 -12.08
CA PHE A 137 -1.95 -1.95 -11.77
C PHE A 137 -1.34 -2.66 -12.99
N SER A 138 -1.81 -2.38 -14.21
CA SER A 138 -1.31 -3.01 -15.46
C SER A 138 0.21 -2.91 -15.65
N ARG A 139 0.84 -1.88 -15.07
CA ARG A 139 2.28 -1.64 -15.17
C ARG A 139 3.11 -2.41 -14.14
N VAL A 140 2.49 -2.93 -13.08
CA VAL A 140 3.14 -3.73 -12.02
C VAL A 140 3.54 -5.09 -12.59
N GLU A 141 4.72 -5.62 -12.25
CA GLU A 141 5.18 -6.91 -12.79
C GLU A 141 4.37 -8.07 -12.19
N HIS A 142 4.14 -8.03 -10.87
CA HIS A 142 3.44 -9.07 -10.14
C HIS A 142 2.40 -8.48 -9.17
N VAL A 143 1.16 -8.90 -9.31
CA VAL A 143 0.06 -8.51 -8.40
C VAL A 143 -0.51 -9.75 -7.73
N LYS A 144 -0.67 -9.68 -6.41
CA LYS A 144 -1.40 -10.65 -5.60
C LYS A 144 -2.46 -9.91 -4.81
N ALA A 145 -3.72 -10.12 -5.17
CA ALA A 145 -4.84 -9.49 -4.47
C ALA A 145 -5.70 -10.55 -3.80
N TYR A 146 -6.22 -10.23 -2.61
CA TYR A 146 -6.97 -11.16 -1.76
C TYR A 146 -8.19 -10.47 -1.13
N ALA A 147 -9.21 -11.27 -0.85
CA ALA A 147 -10.38 -10.89 -0.07
C ALA A 147 -10.78 -12.02 0.88
N PRO A 148 -11.30 -11.67 2.08
CA PRO A 148 -11.62 -12.63 3.11
C PRO A 148 -13.00 -13.26 2.90
N ASP A 149 -13.21 -14.41 3.53
CA ASP A 149 -14.52 -15.04 3.74
C ASP A 149 -14.46 -15.80 5.07
N GLY A 150 -15.23 -15.34 6.06
CA GLY A 150 -15.11 -15.78 7.45
C GLY A 150 -13.68 -15.67 7.98
N ASP A 151 -13.14 -16.78 8.49
CA ASP A 151 -11.79 -16.85 9.04
C ASP A 151 -10.68 -16.92 7.97
N ASN A 152 -11.02 -17.20 6.72
CA ASN A 152 -10.03 -17.31 5.65
C ASN A 152 -9.75 -15.96 4.99
N GLN A 153 -8.67 -15.31 5.43
CA GLN A 153 -8.22 -13.99 4.92
C GLN A 153 -7.80 -13.99 3.44
N ARG A 154 -7.64 -15.16 2.82
CA ARG A 154 -7.23 -15.31 1.41
C ARG A 154 -8.14 -16.29 0.66
N LYS A 155 -9.41 -16.36 1.04
CA LYS A 155 -10.40 -17.22 0.36
C LYS A 155 -10.43 -16.92 -1.14
N TRP A 156 -10.55 -15.65 -1.47
CA TRP A 156 -10.65 -15.17 -2.83
C TRP A 156 -9.34 -14.53 -3.24
N TYR A 157 -8.95 -14.73 -4.50
CA TYR A 157 -7.70 -14.20 -5.00
C TYR A 157 -7.75 -13.76 -6.46
N VAL A 158 -6.85 -12.84 -6.80
CA VAL A 158 -6.43 -12.51 -8.16
C VAL A 158 -4.91 -12.51 -8.19
N LEU A 159 -4.33 -13.27 -9.12
CA LEU A 159 -2.90 -13.31 -9.42
C LEU A 159 -2.69 -12.76 -10.81
N TYR A 160 -1.81 -11.77 -10.95
CA TYR A 160 -1.48 -11.20 -12.25
C TYR A 160 0.04 -11.12 -12.44
N THR A 161 0.49 -11.48 -13.65
CA THR A 161 1.88 -11.37 -14.06
C THR A 161 1.98 -10.72 -15.43
N ARG A 162 2.64 -9.55 -15.48
CA ARG A 162 2.75 -8.75 -16.72
C ARG A 162 3.57 -9.44 -17.81
N GLY A 163 4.71 -10.02 -17.45
CA GLY A 163 5.67 -10.64 -18.38
C GLY A 163 5.16 -11.92 -19.07
N ASP A 164 4.05 -12.48 -18.61
CA ASP A 164 3.42 -13.69 -19.16
C ASP A 164 2.16 -13.31 -19.96
N ASN A 165 2.31 -12.46 -21.00
CA ASN A 165 1.19 -11.94 -21.81
C ASN A 165 0.05 -11.30 -20.98
N CYS A 166 0.38 -10.62 -19.89
CA CYS A 166 -0.62 -10.08 -18.95
C CYS A 166 -1.56 -11.15 -18.36
N LYS A 167 -1.07 -12.36 -18.12
CA LYS A 167 -1.83 -13.46 -17.52
C LYS A 167 -2.44 -13.04 -16.18
N LEU A 168 -3.75 -13.23 -16.07
CA LEU A 168 -4.54 -13.01 -14.88
C LEU A 168 -5.26 -14.32 -14.53
N ASP A 169 -5.06 -14.79 -13.31
CA ASP A 169 -5.69 -15.99 -12.74
C ASP A 169 -6.50 -15.59 -11.50
N SER A 170 -7.71 -16.10 -11.35
CA SER A 170 -8.59 -15.79 -10.23
C SER A 170 -9.58 -16.92 -9.97
N ASN A 171 -9.95 -17.10 -8.71
CA ASN A 171 -11.01 -18.01 -8.31
C ASN A 171 -12.37 -17.30 -8.09
N ILE A 172 -12.53 -16.06 -8.58
CA ILE A 172 -13.74 -15.25 -8.45
C ILE A 172 -14.54 -15.31 -9.75
N SER A 173 -15.84 -15.50 -9.63
CA SER A 173 -16.78 -15.43 -10.76
C SER A 173 -17.91 -14.43 -10.47
N SER A 174 -18.75 -14.15 -11.47
CA SER A 174 -19.96 -13.34 -11.28
C SER A 174 -20.91 -13.94 -10.24
N SER A 175 -21.00 -15.28 -10.14
CA SER A 175 -21.82 -15.96 -9.13
C SER A 175 -21.30 -15.75 -7.70
N THR A 176 -19.98 -15.59 -7.54
CA THR A 176 -19.34 -15.33 -6.23
C THR A 176 -19.84 -14.07 -5.54
N ILE A 177 -20.23 -13.02 -6.29
CA ILE A 177 -20.74 -11.79 -5.68
C ILE A 177 -22.14 -12.02 -5.10
N PHE A 178 -23.01 -12.75 -5.79
CA PHE A 178 -24.40 -12.94 -5.38
C PHE A 178 -24.55 -13.83 -4.14
N GLU A 179 -23.56 -14.68 -3.83
CA GLU A 179 -23.53 -15.49 -2.62
C GLU A 179 -23.12 -14.71 -1.36
N ALA A 180 -22.56 -13.50 -1.52
CA ALA A 180 -22.01 -12.70 -0.44
C ALA A 180 -22.94 -11.57 0.07
N TRP A 181 -24.22 -11.56 -0.35
CA TRP A 181 -25.26 -10.62 0.09
C TRP A 181 -26.38 -11.32 0.87
#